data_AF-A0A380FBG5-F1
#
_entry.id   AF-A0A380FBG5-F1
#
_cell.length_a   1.000
_cell.length_b   1.000
_cell.length_c   1.000
_cell.angle_alpha   90.00
_cell.angle_beta   90.00
_cell.angle_gamma   90.00
#
_symmetry.space_group_name_H-M   'P 1'
#
loop_
_entity.id
_entity.type
_entity.pdbx_description
1 polymer ?
#
loop_
_entity_poly.entity_id
_entity_poly.type
_entity_poly.pdbx_seq_one_letter_code
_entity_poly.pdbx_strand_id
1 'polypeptide(L)' 'MDNKLLNPLTLAYMGDAVLDQHVREYIVLKLKAKPNRLHQEAKRYVSAKSQAQTLEQLTEADWFY' A
#
# COMPACT_ATOMS: atom_id res chain seq x y z
N MET A 1 -19.79 9.12 6.40
CA MET A 1 -19.09 9.04 7.71
C MET A 1 -18.07 10.16 7.73
N ASP A 2 -18.03 10.92 8.81
CA ASP A 2 -17.10 12.04 8.94
C ASP A 2 -15.70 11.49 9.26
N ASN A 3 -14.88 11.25 8.23
CA ASN A 3 -13.58 10.56 8.34
C ASN A 3 -12.58 11.29 9.26
N LYS A 4 -12.86 12.54 9.64
CA LYS A 4 -12.02 13.37 10.52
C LYS A 4 -12.05 12.95 11.99
N LEU A 5 -12.97 12.07 12.40
CA LEU A 5 -13.10 11.60 13.79
C LEU A 5 -12.52 10.19 14.04
N LEU A 6 -11.98 9.54 13.01
CA LEU A 6 -11.38 8.21 13.17
C LEU A 6 -9.97 8.33 13.76
N ASN A 7 -9.71 7.51 14.78
CA ASN A 7 -8.37 7.35 15.33
C ASN A 7 -7.38 6.98 14.19
N PRO A 8 -6.16 7.55 14.18
CA PRO A 8 -5.11 7.19 13.23
C PRO A 8 -4.91 5.68 13.01
N LEU A 9 -5.06 4.84 14.05
CA LEU A 9 -4.97 3.38 13.93
C LEU A 9 -6.12 2.78 13.12
N THR A 10 -7.33 3.31 13.26
CA THR A 10 -8.49 2.87 12.46
C THR A 10 -8.31 3.28 11.00
N LEU A 11 -7.76 4.47 10.75
CA LEU A 11 -7.41 4.91 9.40
C LEU A 11 -6.31 4.03 8.80
N ALA A 12 -5.27 3.68 9.57
CA ALA A 12 -4.20 2.79 9.12
C ALA A 12 -4.72 1.38 8.82
N TYR A 13 -5.63 0.84 9.66
CA TYR A 13 -6.27 -0.45 9.43
C TYR A 13 -7.03 -0.48 8.09
N MET A 14 -7.80 0.57 7.79
CA MET A 14 -8.51 0.68 6.51
C MET A 14 -7.52 0.89 5.34
N GLY A 15 -6.53 1.75 5.53
CA GLY A 15 -5.53 2.09 4.53
C GLY A 15 -4.68 0.89 4.10
N ASP A 16 -4.34 -0.01 5.03
CA ASP A 16 -3.59 -1.25 4.74
C ASP A 16 -4.38 -2.14 3.77
N ALA A 17 -5.68 -2.32 4.00
CA ALA A 17 -6.54 -3.11 3.11
C ALA A 17 -6.69 -2.46 1.73
N VAL A 18 -6.87 -1.14 1.66
CA VAL A 18 -7.00 -0.39 0.39
C VAL A 18 -5.71 -0.50 -0.43
N LEU A 19 -4.55 -0.29 0.20
CA LEU A 19 -3.26 -0.39 -0.48
C LEU A 19 -2.99 -1.82 -0.97
N ASP A 20 -3.25 -2.84 -0.13
CA ASP A 20 -3.04 -4.24 -0.51
C ASP A 20 -3.92 -4.65 -1.70
N GLN A 21 -5.19 -4.22 -1.72
CA GLN A 21 -6.07 -4.46 -2.85
C GLN A 21 -5.54 -3.84 -4.14
N HIS A 22 -5.18 -2.56 -4.13
CA HIS A 22 -4.67 -1.87 -5.33
C HIS A 22 -3.36 -2.46 -5.83
N VAL A 23 -2.43 -2.79 -4.94
CA VAL A 23 -1.17 -3.45 -5.34
C VAL A 23 -1.47 -4.81 -5.96
N ARG A 24 -2.32 -5.64 -5.34
CA ARG A 24 -2.64 -6.97 -5.89
C ARG A 24 -3.31 -6.89 -7.24
N GLU A 25 -4.25 -5.98 -7.42
CA GLU A 25 -4.90 -5.74 -8.71
C GLU A 25 -3.86 -5.36 -9.78
N TYR A 26 -3.01 -4.38 -9.50
CA TYR A 26 -1.93 -3.98 -10.40
C TYR A 26 -1.00 -5.17 -10.74
N ILE A 27 -0.60 -5.95 -9.75
CA ILE A 27 0.29 -7.10 -9.94
C ILE A 27 -0.37 -8.23 -10.74
N VAL A 28 -1.66 -8.51 -10.52
CA VAL A 28 -2.41 -9.52 -11.29
C VAL A 28 -2.54 -9.10 -12.75
N LEU A 29 -2.85 -7.82 -13.00
CA LEU A 29 -2.98 -7.29 -14.36
C LEU A 29 -1.62 -7.23 -15.08
N LYS A 30 -0.54 -6.94 -14.35
CA LYS A 30 0.81 -6.82 -14.90
C LYS A 30 1.51 -8.17 -15.10
N LEU A 31 1.37 -9.09 -14.15
CA LEU A 31 2.07 -10.36 -14.12
C LEU A 31 1.10 -11.51 -14.42
N LYS A 32 1.19 -12.11 -15.61
CA LYS A 32 0.50 -13.37 -15.93
C LYS A 32 1.20 -14.56 -15.26
N ALA A 33 1.16 -14.64 -13.94
CA ALA A 33 1.92 -15.59 -13.13
C ALA A 33 1.05 -16.39 -12.14
N LYS A 34 1.63 -17.45 -11.58
CA LYS A 34 0.97 -18.30 -10.56
C LYS A 34 0.81 -17.55 -9.22
N PRO A 35 -0.21 -17.88 -8.39
CA PRO A 35 -0.53 -17.17 -7.15
C PRO A 35 0.64 -16.93 -6.20
N ASN A 36 1.52 -17.91 -5.98
CA ASN A 36 2.69 -17.74 -5.09
C ASN A 36 3.61 -16.62 -5.57
N ARG A 37 3.86 -16.54 -6.89
CA ARG A 37 4.68 -15.48 -7.47
C ARG A 37 4.00 -14.12 -7.37
N LEU A 38 2.69 -14.06 -7.62
CA LEU A 38 1.90 -12.82 -7.45
C LEU A 38 1.97 -12.32 -6.01
N HIS A 39 1.82 -13.21 -5.03
CA HIS A 39 1.93 -12.85 -3.61
C HIS A 39 3.33 -12.35 -3.24
N GLN A 40 4.38 -13.05 -3.67
CA GLN A 40 5.76 -12.64 -3.43
C GLN A 40 6.06 -11.25 -4.02
N GLU A 41 5.56 -10.97 -5.23
CA GLU A 41 5.73 -9.66 -5.85
C GLU A 41 4.91 -8.58 -5.15
N ALA A 42 3.63 -8.82 -4.84
CA ALA A 42 2.79 -7.87 -4.09
C ALA A 42 3.43 -7.50 -2.73
N LYS A 43 3.96 -8.49 -2.00
CA LYS A 43 4.64 -8.28 -0.70
C LYS A 43 5.80 -7.28 -0.79
N ARG A 44 6.49 -7.18 -1.93
CA ARG A 44 7.58 -6.21 -2.12
C ARG A 44 7.10 -4.76 -2.15
N TYR A 45 5.83 -4.51 -2.44
CA TYR A 45 5.25 -3.16 -2.42
C TYR A 45 4.59 -2.86 -1.06
N VAL A 46 3.90 -3.84 -0.48
CA VAL A 46 3.07 -3.60 0.73
C VAL A 46 3.79 -3.84 2.04
N SER A 47 5.04 -4.33 2.04
CA SER A 47 5.76 -4.55 3.30
C SER A 47 5.97 -3.23 4.08
N ALA A 48 6.02 -3.32 5.41
CA ALA A 48 6.27 -2.15 6.26
C ALA A 48 7.55 -1.39 5.86
N LYS A 49 8.60 -2.12 5.45
CA LYS A 49 9.84 -1.52 4.93
C LYS A 49 9.59 -0.72 3.66
N SER A 50 8.86 -1.28 2.71
CA SER A 50 8.54 -0.63 1.43
C SER A 50 7.65 0.60 1.63
N GLN A 51 6.66 0.50 2.53
CA GLN A 51 5.80 1.64 2.88
C GLN A 51 6.61 2.77 3.54
N ALA A 52 7.52 2.44 4.46
CA ALA A 52 8.40 3.43 5.08
C ALA A 52 9.30 4.14 4.06
N GLN A 53 9.92 3.39 3.15
CA GLN A 53 10.74 3.94 2.06
C GLN A 53 9.93 4.83 1.12
N THR A 54 8.68 4.46 0.83
CA THR A 54 7.78 5.27 0.00
C THR A 54 7.43 6.58 0.70
N LEU A 55 7.10 6.52 2.00
CA LEU A 55 6.78 7.71 2.78
C LEU A 55 7.97 8.69 2.84
N GLU A 56 9.19 8.17 3.04
CA GLU A 56 10.43 8.96 3.00
C GLU A 56 10.56 9.69 1.66
N GLN A 57 10.46 8.96 0.54
CA GLN A 57 10.53 9.55 -0.81
C GLN A 57 9.46 10.60 -1.09
N LEU A 58 8.20 10.36 -0.67
CA LEU A 58 7.11 11.32 -0.85
C LEU A 58 7.32 12.58 -0.01
N THR A 59 7.90 12.43 1.18
CA THR A 59 8.23 13.57 2.04
C THR A 59 9.37 14.39 1.45
N GLU A 60 10.43 13.74 0.97
CA GLU A 60 11.55 14.41 0.29
C GLU A 60 11.13 15.14 -0.99
N ALA A 61 10.10 14.63 -1.68
CA ALA A 61 9.55 15.23 -2.88
C ALA A 61 8.52 16.35 -2.60
N ASP A 62 8.33 16.76 -1.34
CA ASP A 62 7.31 17.72 -0.90
C ASP A 62 5.89 17.37 -1.39
N TRP A 63 5.59 16.08 -1.57
CA TRP A 63 4.34 15.63 -2.22
C TRP A 63 3.06 15.97 -1.43
N PHE A 64 3.18 16.13 -0.12
CA PHE A 64 2.04 16.34 0.79
C PHE A 64 1.70 17.82 1.01
N TYR A 65 2.46 18.75 0.42
CA TYR A 65 2.30 20.21 0.55
C TYR A 65 2.10 20.87 -0.81
#